data_AF-A0A6N8ATM5-F1
#
_entry.id   AF-A0A6N8ATM5-F1
#
_cell.length_a   1.000
_cell.length_b   1.000
_cell.length_c   1.000
_cell.angle_alpha   90.00
_cell.angle_beta   90.00
_cell.angle_gamma   90.00
#
_symmetry.space_group_name_H-M   'P 1'
#
loop_
_entity.id
_entity.type
_entity.pdbx_description
1 polymer ?
#
loop_
_entity_poly.entity_id
_entity_poly.type
_entity_poly.pdbx_seq_one_letter_code
_entity_poly.pdbx_strand_id
1 'polypeptide(L)'
;MSSLPPPQRPAAGPGNLADVVPDPLDIAYIAMGARQALAEWRDGPPAPFPFEGELAYIEACIEQAPALQHAWEAVQDRWDFVWCYEVAEPFGLAYGRHLLQGGGPDAATRLLQYLLGDALLPPSA
;
A
#
# COMPACT_ATOMS: atom_id res chain seq x y z
N MET A 1 8.19 25.61 20.31
CA MET A 1 8.90 24.80 19.31
C MET A 1 7.84 24.35 18.32
N SER A 2 7.77 24.97 17.14
CA SER A 2 6.79 24.55 16.12
C SER A 2 7.31 23.28 15.47
N SER A 3 6.68 22.14 15.78
CA SER A 3 6.87 20.91 15.02
C SER A 3 6.39 21.18 13.60
N LEU A 4 7.27 21.01 12.62
CA LEU A 4 6.86 20.98 11.23
C LEU A 4 5.84 19.84 11.08
N PRO A 5 4.71 20.04 10.36
CA PRO A 5 3.82 18.95 10.05
C PRO A 5 4.63 17.86 9.32
N PRO A 6 4.31 16.56 9.55
CA PRO A 6 4.95 15.48 8.83
C PRO A 6 4.84 15.73 7.32
N PRO A 7 5.83 15.32 6.52
CA PRO A 7 5.77 15.49 5.07
C PRO A 7 4.47 14.86 4.55
N GLN A 8 3.57 15.71 4.05
CA GLN A 8 2.30 15.29 3.48
C GLN A 8 2.45 15.09 1.98
N ARG A 9 1.70 14.12 1.45
CA ARG A 9 1.66 13.81 0.01
C ARG A 9 1.17 15.04 -0.76
N PRO A 10 1.80 15.42 -1.88
CA PRO A 10 1.27 16.49 -2.71
C PRO A 10 -0.12 16.10 -3.25
N ALA A 11 -1.09 17.01 -3.15
CA ALA A 11 -2.40 16.83 -3.76
C ALA A 11 -2.24 16.68 -5.28
N ALA A 12 -2.86 15.66 -5.86
CA ALA A 12 -2.92 15.51 -7.32
C ALA A 12 -3.63 16.73 -7.91
N GLY A 13 -2.99 17.41 -8.87
CA GLY A 13 -3.64 18.47 -9.65
C GLY A 13 -4.83 17.90 -10.44
N PRO A 14 -5.72 18.74 -11.00
CA PRO A 14 -6.88 18.31 -11.77
C PRO A 14 -6.45 17.71 -13.12
N GLY A 15 -5.89 16.52 -13.08
CA GLY A 15 -5.39 15.75 -14.21
C GLY A 15 -6.25 14.50 -14.44
N ASN A 16 -6.26 14.02 -15.67
CA ASN A 16 -6.99 12.85 -16.11
C ASN A 16 -6.55 11.61 -15.30
N LEU A 17 -7.48 10.77 -14.84
CA LEU A 17 -7.23 9.55 -14.03
C LEU A 17 -6.32 8.50 -14.71
N ALA A 18 -5.95 8.73 -15.98
CA ALA A 18 -5.01 7.89 -16.73
C ALA A 18 -3.52 8.25 -16.49
N ASP A 19 -3.23 9.40 -15.87
CA ASP A 19 -1.86 9.89 -15.63
C ASP A 19 -1.46 9.77 -14.15
N VAL A 20 -2.02 8.79 -13.44
CA VAL A 20 -1.77 8.55 -12.02
C VAL A 20 -0.33 8.10 -11.83
N VAL A 21 0.56 9.07 -11.60
CA VAL A 21 1.96 8.84 -11.26
C VAL A 21 2.00 8.40 -9.80
N PRO A 22 2.37 7.14 -9.50
CA PRO A 22 2.44 6.68 -8.12
C PRO A 22 3.52 7.45 -7.35
N ASP A 23 3.24 7.77 -6.09
CA ASP A 23 4.23 8.41 -5.23
C ASP A 23 5.44 7.46 -5.00
N PRO A 24 6.68 7.89 -5.26
CA PRO A 24 7.88 7.10 -4.98
C PRO A 24 7.97 6.61 -3.53
N LEU A 25 7.41 7.36 -2.56
CA LEU A 25 7.32 6.93 -1.17
C LEU A 25 6.35 5.75 -1.02
N ASP A 26 5.20 5.76 -1.70
CA ASP A 26 4.27 4.63 -1.65
C ASP A 26 4.97 3.35 -2.17
N ILE A 27 5.69 3.46 -3.28
CA ILE A 27 6.49 2.35 -3.83
C ILE A 27 7.51 1.84 -2.81
N ALA A 28 8.28 2.75 -2.19
CA ALA A 28 9.31 2.37 -1.23
C ALA A 28 8.73 1.68 0.00
N TYR A 29 7.63 2.20 0.55
CA TYR A 29 7.00 1.65 1.75
C TYR A 29 6.23 0.36 1.48
N ILE A 30 5.59 0.21 0.31
CA ILE A 30 5.06 -1.10 -0.14
C ILE A 30 6.19 -2.13 -0.17
N ALA A 31 7.34 -1.79 -0.78
CA ALA A 31 8.47 -2.70 -0.87
C ALA A 31 9.05 -3.07 0.51
N MET A 32 9.06 -2.13 1.47
CA MET A 32 9.48 -2.40 2.85
C MET A 32 8.54 -3.42 3.52
N GLY A 33 7.23 -3.21 3.45
CA GLY A 33 6.24 -4.14 3.99
C GLY A 33 6.31 -5.52 3.32
N ALA A 34 6.44 -5.57 2.00
CA ALA A 34 6.56 -6.82 1.24
C ALA A 34 7.83 -7.60 1.63
N ARG A 35 8.96 -6.91 1.83
CA ARG A 35 10.18 -7.54 2.34
C ARG A 35 10.00 -8.14 3.74
N GLN A 36 9.25 -7.48 4.62
CA GLN A 36 8.91 -8.03 5.93
C GLN A 36 8.07 -9.31 5.77
N ALA A 37 7.02 -9.29 4.93
CA ALA A 37 6.19 -10.45 4.66
C ALA A 37 7.02 -11.65 4.14
N LEU A 38 7.99 -11.38 3.26
CA LEU A 38 8.89 -12.39 2.73
C LEU A 38 9.81 -13.00 3.80
N ALA A 39 10.35 -12.17 4.70
CA ALA A 39 11.17 -12.65 5.80
C ALA A 39 10.36 -13.61 6.70
N GLU A 40 9.15 -13.21 7.08
CA GLU A 40 8.25 -14.05 7.89
C GLU A 40 7.86 -15.35 7.18
N TRP A 41 7.64 -15.32 5.87
CA TRP A 41 7.34 -16.52 5.09
C TRP A 41 8.54 -17.48 5.04
N ARG A 42 9.76 -16.96 4.91
CA ARG A 42 11.01 -17.74 4.93
C ARG A 42 11.28 -18.40 6.28
N ASP A 43 10.88 -17.75 7.37
CA ASP A 43 10.96 -18.30 8.72
C ASP A 43 9.89 -19.37 8.99
N GLY A 44 8.87 -19.45 8.13
CA GLY A 44 7.80 -20.44 8.19
C GLY A 44 8.20 -21.84 7.69
N PRO A 45 7.22 -22.76 7.61
CA PRO A 45 7.44 -24.09 7.05
C PRO A 45 7.94 -24.02 5.60
N PRO A 46 8.83 -24.93 5.16
CA PRO A 46 9.28 -24.97 3.78
C PRO A 46 8.11 -25.11 2.80
N ALA A 47 8.00 -24.15 1.89
CA ALA A 47 7.02 -24.14 0.81
C ALA A 47 7.70 -23.73 -0.50
N PRO A 48 7.21 -24.19 -1.67
CA PRO A 48 7.67 -23.69 -2.95
C PRO A 48 7.46 -22.18 -3.03
N PHE A 49 8.49 -21.45 -3.44
CA PHE A 49 8.37 -20.02 -3.63
C PHE A 49 7.56 -19.73 -4.91
N PRO A 50 6.46 -18.96 -4.84
CA PRO A 50 5.50 -18.86 -5.95
C PRO A 50 5.91 -17.88 -7.07
N PHE A 51 7.07 -17.23 -6.95
CA PHE A 51 7.55 -16.23 -7.90
C PHE A 51 8.89 -16.63 -8.52
N GLU A 52 9.24 -16.03 -9.65
CA GLU A 52 10.56 -16.14 -10.29
C GLU A 52 11.62 -15.29 -9.55
N GLY A 53 11.78 -15.55 -8.26
CA GLY A 53 12.73 -14.85 -7.39
C GLY A 53 12.14 -13.64 -6.68
N GLU A 54 12.93 -13.11 -5.73
CA GLU A 54 12.50 -12.06 -4.81
C GLU A 54 12.11 -10.76 -5.53
N LEU A 55 12.81 -10.41 -6.63
CA LEU A 55 12.49 -9.21 -7.40
C LEU A 55 11.10 -9.27 -8.04
N ALA A 56 10.73 -10.38 -8.67
CA ALA A 56 9.40 -10.56 -9.27
C ALA A 56 8.28 -10.47 -8.21
N TYR A 57 8.54 -10.94 -7.00
CA TYR A 57 7.62 -10.80 -5.87
C TYR A 57 7.45 -9.34 -5.42
N ILE A 58 8.56 -8.62 -5.24
CA ILE A 58 8.52 -7.21 -4.84
C ILE A 58 7.85 -6.37 -5.94
N GLU A 59 8.16 -6.63 -7.21
CA GLU A 59 7.54 -5.99 -8.38
C GLU A 59 6.02 -6.16 -8.35
N ALA A 60 5.53 -7.40 -8.21
CA ALA A 60 4.10 -7.69 -8.10
C ALA A 60 3.40 -6.94 -6.94
N CYS A 61 4.13 -6.64 -5.85
CA CYS A 61 3.61 -5.82 -4.76
C CYS A 61 3.53 -4.34 -5.15
N ILE A 62 4.62 -3.76 -5.70
CA ILE A 62 4.69 -2.33 -6.02
C ILE A 62 3.86 -1.94 -7.25
N GLU A 63 3.52 -2.89 -8.12
CA GLU A 63 2.56 -2.69 -9.22
C GLU A 63 1.17 -2.23 -8.72
N GLN A 64 0.87 -2.39 -7.43
CA GLN A 64 -0.36 -1.89 -6.81
C GLN A 64 -0.28 -0.43 -6.33
N ALA A 65 0.85 0.26 -6.49
CA ALA A 65 0.99 1.66 -6.09
C ALA A 65 -0.08 2.61 -6.70
N PRO A 66 -0.56 2.44 -7.95
CA PRO A 66 -1.69 3.22 -8.46
C PRO A 66 -2.98 3.07 -7.63
N ALA A 67 -3.24 1.88 -7.06
CA ALA A 67 -4.40 1.66 -6.20
C ALA A 67 -4.31 2.46 -4.89
N LEU A 68 -3.10 2.61 -4.33
CA LEU A 68 -2.86 3.47 -3.16
C LEU A 68 -3.03 4.95 -3.51
N GLN A 69 -2.60 5.35 -4.71
CA GLN A 69 -2.79 6.73 -5.17
C GLN A 69 -4.28 7.08 -5.24
N HIS A 70 -5.12 6.22 -5.84
CA HIS A 70 -6.58 6.39 -5.85
C HIS A 70 -7.20 6.37 -4.46
N ALA A 71 -6.74 5.47 -3.60
CA ALA A 71 -7.24 5.34 -2.24
C ALA A 71 -7.03 6.63 -1.43
N TRP A 72 -5.83 7.21 -1.52
CA TRP A 72 -5.54 8.51 -0.91
C TRP A 72 -6.40 9.61 -1.47
N GLU A 73 -6.57 9.70 -2.79
CA GLU A 73 -7.41 10.75 -3.39
C GLU A 73 -8.84 10.74 -2.84
N ALA A 74 -9.37 9.57 -2.50
CA ALA A 74 -10.69 9.41 -1.89
C ALA A 74 -10.78 9.86 -0.42
N VAL A 75 -9.66 9.90 0.31
CA VAL A 75 -9.64 10.14 1.76
C VAL A 75 -8.74 11.29 2.21
N GLN A 76 -7.96 11.90 1.31
CA GLN A 76 -6.92 12.90 1.66
C GLN A 76 -7.47 14.09 2.45
N ASP A 77 -8.70 14.51 2.18
CA ASP A 77 -9.35 15.64 2.87
C ASP A 77 -9.67 15.37 4.35
N ARG A 78 -9.60 14.10 4.78
CA ARG A 78 -9.93 13.66 6.15
C ARG A 78 -8.88 12.75 6.77
N TRP A 79 -7.71 12.64 6.14
CA TRP A 79 -6.65 11.76 6.59
C TRP A 79 -5.60 12.54 7.38
N ASP A 80 -5.64 12.42 8.71
CA ASP A 80 -4.78 13.17 9.62
C ASP A 80 -3.44 12.47 9.95
N PHE A 81 -3.20 11.28 9.39
CA PHE A 81 -2.04 10.45 9.72
C PHE A 81 -1.01 10.37 8.59
N VAL A 82 0.15 9.76 8.89
CA VAL A 82 1.24 9.64 7.93
C VAL A 82 0.99 8.43 7.01
N TRP A 83 0.52 8.70 5.80
CA TRP A 83 0.09 7.68 4.82
C TRP A 83 1.07 6.53 4.60
N CYS A 84 2.37 6.81 4.52
CA CYS A 84 3.36 5.77 4.23
C CYS A 84 3.46 4.71 5.35
N TYR A 85 3.38 5.12 6.62
CA TYR A 85 3.45 4.22 7.77
C TYR A 85 2.10 3.57 8.08
N GLU A 86 1.00 4.29 7.86
CA GLU A 86 -0.33 3.82 8.24
C GLU A 86 -1.02 2.99 7.15
N VAL A 87 -0.64 3.19 5.89
CA VAL A 87 -1.29 2.53 4.75
C VAL A 87 -0.28 1.82 3.86
N ALA A 88 0.73 2.51 3.32
CA ALA A 88 1.57 1.93 2.28
C ALA A 88 2.39 0.71 2.75
N GLU A 89 3.08 0.82 3.89
CA GLU A 89 3.84 -0.29 4.47
C GLU A 89 2.94 -1.43 5.00
N PRO A 90 1.88 -1.15 5.79
CA PRO A 90 0.92 -2.18 6.18
C PRO A 90 0.26 -2.89 4.99
N PHE A 91 -0.04 -2.16 3.91
CA PHE A 91 -0.53 -2.74 2.67
C PHE A 91 0.51 -3.67 2.04
N GLY A 92 1.76 -3.23 1.90
CA GLY A 92 2.84 -4.06 1.36
C GLY A 92 3.01 -5.36 2.14
N LEU A 93 2.93 -5.31 3.46
CA LEU A 93 2.96 -6.48 4.34
C LEU A 93 1.77 -7.41 4.11
N ALA A 94 0.55 -6.88 4.14
CA ALA A 94 -0.66 -7.68 4.03
C ALA A 94 -0.83 -8.29 2.63
N TYR A 95 -0.62 -7.50 1.59
CA TYR A 95 -0.70 -7.94 0.19
C TYR A 95 0.45 -8.89 -0.15
N GLY A 96 1.66 -8.60 0.35
CA GLY A 96 2.80 -9.49 0.24
C GLY A 96 2.54 -10.88 0.83
N ARG A 97 1.93 -10.96 2.02
CA ARG A 97 1.50 -12.24 2.61
C ARG A 97 0.43 -12.94 1.75
N HIS A 98 -0.53 -12.19 1.23
CA HIS A 98 -1.59 -12.73 0.37
C HIS A 98 -1.01 -13.42 -0.86
N LEU A 99 -0.10 -12.75 -1.57
CA LEU A 99 0.57 -13.29 -2.76
C LEU A 99 1.39 -14.56 -2.45
N LEU A 100 2.14 -14.56 -1.34
CA LEU A 100 2.93 -15.72 -0.92
C LEU A 100 2.07 -16.95 -0.55
N GLN A 101 0.79 -16.74 -0.25
CA GLN A 101 -0.20 -17.79 0.02
C GLN A 101 -0.93 -18.26 -1.25
N GLY A 102 -0.50 -17.83 -2.45
CA GLY A 102 -1.14 -18.14 -3.72
C GLY A 102 -2.35 -17.26 -4.04
N GLY A 103 -2.47 -16.13 -3.34
CA GLY A 103 -3.47 -15.11 -3.60
C GLY A 103 -3.27 -14.36 -4.91
N GLY A 104 -4.34 -13.75 -5.41
CA GLY A 104 -4.35 -13.00 -6.67
C GLY A 104 -4.47 -11.48 -6.46
N PRO A 105 -4.32 -10.69 -7.54
CA PRO A 105 -4.32 -9.22 -7.45
C PRO A 105 -5.64 -8.61 -7.01
N ASP A 106 -6.76 -9.32 -7.19
CA ASP A 106 -8.10 -8.84 -6.83
C ASP A 106 -8.27 -8.52 -5.33
N ALA A 107 -7.35 -8.97 -4.47
CA ALA A 107 -7.38 -8.67 -3.04
C ALA A 107 -6.91 -7.25 -2.69
N ALA A 108 -6.18 -6.55 -3.57
CA ALA A 108 -5.58 -5.25 -3.27
C ALA A 108 -6.62 -4.23 -2.78
N THR A 109 -7.73 -4.08 -3.51
CA THR A 109 -8.84 -3.18 -3.14
C THR A 109 -9.42 -3.50 -1.77
N ARG A 110 -9.64 -4.79 -1.46
CA ARG A 110 -10.20 -5.22 -0.18
C ARG A 110 -9.25 -4.92 0.98
N LEU A 111 -7.95 -5.13 0.77
CA LEU A 111 -6.93 -4.86 1.78
C LEU A 111 -6.79 -3.35 2.05
N LEU A 112 -6.84 -2.52 1.00
CA LEU A 112 -6.87 -1.06 1.17
C LEU A 112 -8.12 -0.62 1.93
N GLN A 113 -9.30 -1.13 1.58
CA GLN A 113 -10.53 -0.83 2.32
C GLN A 113 -10.43 -1.19 3.80
N TYR A 114 -9.84 -2.35 4.11
CA TYR A 114 -9.61 -2.77 5.48
C TYR A 114 -8.67 -1.82 6.24
N LEU A 115 -7.56 -1.40 5.61
CA LEU A 115 -6.59 -0.50 6.23
C LEU A 115 -7.14 0.92 6.45
N LEU A 116 -7.96 1.40 5.53
CA LEU A 116 -8.57 2.73 5.63
C LEU A 116 -9.72 2.77 6.63
N GLY A 117 -10.35 1.63 6.92
CA GLY A 117 -11.41 1.50 7.91
C GLY A 117 -12.48 2.58 7.78
N ASP A 118 -12.76 3.27 8.89
CA ASP A 118 -13.79 4.29 8.99
C ASP A 118 -13.49 5.56 8.17
N ALA A 119 -12.25 5.78 7.71
CA ALA A 119 -11.94 6.93 6.86
C ALA A 119 -12.68 6.89 5.51
N LEU A 120 -13.18 5.72 5.11
CA LEU A 120 -14.05 5.56 3.94
C LEU A 120 -15.53 5.88 4.21
N LEU A 121 -15.96 5.96 5.48
CA LEU A 121 -17.35 6.26 5.81
C LEU A 121 -17.66 7.75 5.59
N PRO A 122 -18.84 8.11 5.08
CA PRO A 122 -19.27 9.51 5.03
C PRO A 122 -19.39 10.08 6.45
N PRO A 123 -19.19 11.40 6.65
CA PRO A 123 -19.36 12.02 7.96
C PRO A 123 -20.78 11.74 8.46
N SER A 124 -20.89 11.33 9.72
CA SER A 124 -22.20 11.22 10.38
C SER A 124 -22.81 12.63 10.44
N ALA A 125 -24.02 12.77 9.89
CA ALA A 125 -24.76 14.02 9.77
C ALA A 125 -25.19 14.62 11.11
#